data_AF-A0A946KD76-F1
#
_entry.id   AF-A0A946KD76-F1
#
_cell.length_a   1.000
_cell.length_b   1.000
_cell.length_c   1.000
_cell.angle_alpha   90.00
_cell.angle_beta   90.00
_cell.angle_gamma   90.00
#
_symmetry.space_group_name_H-M   'P 1'
#
loop_
_entity.id
_entity.type
_entity.pdbx_description
1 polymer ?
#
loop_
_entity_poly.entity_id
_entity_poly.type
_entity_poly.pdbx_seq_one_letter_code
_entity_poly.pdbx_strand_id
1 'polypeptide(L)'
;GTGHTLGDFDAAILYELCSAGEEGLAERVLVRLDDSKRSIQKDGKPITDDSLRREMVDKACETFLTTGVPQLFRLGIIGLKPT
;
A
#
# COMPACT_ATOMS: atom_id res chain seq x y z
N GLY A 1 -14.15 -18.84 9.38
CA GLY A 1 -13.73 -17.49 8.94
C GLY A 1 -13.55 -17.51 7.44
N THR A 2 -14.03 -16.49 6.74
CA THR A 2 -13.75 -16.30 5.31
C THR A 2 -12.32 -15.75 5.23
N GLY A 3 -11.31 -16.62 5.17
CA GLY A 3 -9.91 -16.20 5.21
C GLY A 3 -9.58 -15.29 4.03
N HIS A 4 -9.55 -13.97 4.26
CA HIS A 4 -9.09 -13.00 3.27
C HIS A 4 -7.60 -12.77 3.46
N THR A 5 -6.84 -12.84 2.37
CA THR A 5 -5.39 -12.58 2.37
C THR A 5 -5.16 -11.17 1.86
N LEU A 6 -4.40 -10.38 2.60
CA LEU A 6 -3.89 -9.09 2.19
C LEU A 6 -2.38 -9.25 1.93
N GLY A 7 -1.89 -8.78 0.79
CA GLY A 7 -0.45 -8.81 0.53
C GLY A 7 0.31 -7.93 1.51
N ASP A 8 1.55 -8.30 1.85
CA ASP A 8 2.37 -7.52 2.79
C ASP A 8 2.52 -6.05 2.40
N PHE A 9 2.56 -5.76 1.10
CA PHE A 9 2.66 -4.40 0.58
C PHE A 9 1.36 -3.62 0.77
N ASP A 10 0.22 -4.21 0.44
CA ASP A 10 -1.10 -3.62 0.68
C ASP A 10 -1.36 -3.41 2.17
N ALA A 11 -0.87 -4.32 3.03
CA ALA A 11 -0.93 -4.17 4.47
C ALA A 11 -0.09 -2.99 4.98
N ALA A 12 1.07 -2.73 4.37
CA ALA A 12 1.88 -1.55 4.67
C ALA A 12 1.17 -0.25 4.25
N ILE A 13 0.55 -0.23 3.07
CA ILE A 13 -0.24 0.91 2.60
C ILE A 13 -1.42 1.17 3.55
N LEU A 14 -2.18 0.12 3.90
CA LEU A 14 -3.29 0.23 4.83
C LEU A 14 -2.87 0.78 6.20
N TYR A 15 -1.74 0.29 6.73
CA TYR A 15 -1.22 0.77 8.00
C TYR A 15 -0.92 2.27 7.97
N GLU A 16 -0.20 2.75 6.95
CA GLU A 16 0.16 4.16 6.83
C GLU A 16 -1.05 5.05 6.59
N LEU A 17 -2.02 4.56 5.81
CA LEU A 17 -3.29 5.22 5.56
C LEU A 17 -4.09 5.38 6.85
N CYS A 18 -4.22 4.32 7.65
CA CYS A 18 -4.94 4.38 8.93
C CYS A 18 -4.20 5.23 9.99
N SER A 19 -2.87 5.29 9.93
CA SER A 19 -2.07 5.99 10.95
C SER A 19 -2.01 7.50 10.70
N ALA A 20 -1.93 7.95 9.44
CA ALA A 20 -1.64 9.34 9.11
C ALA A 20 -2.44 9.88 7.90
N GLY A 21 -3.38 9.12 7.35
CA GLY A 21 -4.23 9.55 6.24
C GLY A 21 -3.57 9.47 4.86
N GLU A 22 -4.20 10.09 3.86
CA GLU A 22 -3.78 10.00 2.45
C GLU A 22 -2.63 10.96 2.11
N GLU A 23 -2.56 12.12 2.76
CA GLU A 23 -1.51 13.11 2.50
C GLU A 23 -0.14 12.51 2.78
N GLY A 24 0.77 12.53 1.79
CA GLY A 24 2.12 11.97 1.91
C GLY A 24 2.18 10.44 2.06
N LEU A 25 1.08 9.71 1.80
CA LEU A 25 1.00 8.26 1.99
C LEU A 25 2.14 7.49 1.31
N ALA A 26 2.38 7.75 0.02
CA ALA A 26 3.40 7.04 -0.73
C ALA A 26 4.83 7.28 -0.22
N GLU A 27 5.12 8.48 0.31
CA GLU A 27 6.42 8.78 0.90
C GLU A 27 6.65 7.97 2.17
N ARG A 28 5.65 7.91 3.05
CA ARG A 28 5.73 7.10 4.27
C ARG A 28 5.83 5.62 3.96
N VAL A 29 5.09 5.14 2.96
CA VAL A 29 5.19 3.73 2.52
C VAL A 29 6.61 3.43 2.02
N LEU A 30 7.22 4.33 1.25
CA LEU A 30 8.62 4.17 0.81
C LEU A 30 9.61 4.11 1.99
N VAL A 31 9.49 5.05 2.94
CA VAL A 31 10.33 5.07 4.15
C VAL A 31 10.19 3.75 4.91
N ARG A 32 8.95 3.27 5.09
CA ARG A 32 8.66 2.01 5.76
C ARG A 32 9.26 0.80 5.05
N LEU A 33 9.25 0.79 3.72
CA LEU A 33 9.86 -0.27 2.93
C LEU A 33 11.39 -0.29 3.12
N ASP A 34 12.01 0.88 3.13
CA ASP A 34 13.45 1.05 3.37
C ASP A 34 13.85 0.56 4.77
N ASP A 35 13.11 1.01 5.80
CA ASP A 35 13.28 0.56 7.19
C ASP A 35 13.11 -0.95 7.34
N SER A 36 12.17 -1.53 6.59
CA SER A 36 11.93 -2.97 6.58
C SER A 36 12.94 -3.76 5.73
N LYS A 37 13.91 -3.10 5.07
CA LYS A 37 14.84 -3.68 4.07
C LYS A 37 14.11 -4.47 2.96
N ARG A 38 12.88 -4.07 2.64
CA ARG A 38 12.05 -4.69 1.62
C ARG A 38 12.25 -3.95 0.30
N SER A 39 12.54 -4.70 -0.76
CA SER A 39 12.66 -4.16 -2.10
C SER A 39 11.36 -4.31 -2.87
N ILE A 40 11.00 -3.27 -3.62
CA ILE A 40 9.97 -3.38 -4.65
C ILE A 40 10.60 -4.13 -5.83
N GLN A 41 9.92 -5.14 -6.32
CA GLN A 41 10.40 -5.94 -7.44
C GLN A 41 9.49 -5.77 -8.66
N LYS A 42 10.11 -5.72 -9.83
CA LYS A 42 9.43 -5.82 -11.13
C LYS A 42 10.08 -6.96 -11.90
N ASP A 43 9.26 -7.87 -12.41
CA ASP A 43 9.71 -9.07 -13.12
C ASP A 43 10.76 -9.90 -12.34
N GLY A 44 10.58 -10.00 -11.01
CA GLY A 44 11.47 -10.75 -10.10
C GLY A 44 12.83 -10.07 -9.83
N LYS A 45 13.02 -8.82 -10.27
CA LYS A 45 14.24 -8.05 -10.03
C LYS A 45 13.93 -6.84 -9.15
N PRO A 46 14.81 -6.52 -8.17
CA PRO A 46 14.65 -5.31 -7.38
C PRO A 46 14.74 -4.08 -8.28
N ILE A 47 13.82 -3.14 -8.07
CA ILE A 47 13.89 -1.83 -8.69
C ILE A 47 14.93 -1.02 -7.92
N THR A 48 16.02 -0.64 -8.58
CA THR A 48 17.11 0.16 -8.00
C THR A 48 17.02 1.64 -8.35
N ASP A 49 16.19 1.99 -9.34
CA ASP A 49 15.95 3.38 -9.71
C ASP A 49 14.91 4.00 -8.77
N ASP A 50 15.30 5.04 -8.05
CA ASP A 50 14.44 5.66 -7.04
C ASP A 50 13.20 6.33 -7.62
N SER A 51 13.31 6.90 -8.83
CA SER A 51 12.16 7.53 -9.51
C SER A 51 11.11 6.49 -9.88
N LEU A 52 11.53 5.36 -10.46
CA LEU A 52 10.67 4.24 -10.80
C LEU A 52 10.11 3.56 -9.54
N ARG A 53 10.91 3.46 -8.47
CA ARG A 53 10.45 2.94 -7.19
C ARG A 53 9.33 3.82 -6.63
N ARG A 54 9.50 5.15 -6.70
CA ARG A 54 8.48 6.12 -6.28
C ARG A 54 7.20 6.00 -7.11
N GLU A 55 7.31 6.01 -8.43
CA GLU A 55 6.18 5.86 -9.34
C GLU A 55 5.37 4.59 -9.03
N MET A 56 6.05 3.49 -8.72
CA MET A 56 5.38 2.23 -8.40
C MET A 56 4.64 2.27 -7.07
N VAL A 57 5.19 2.94 -6.05
CA VAL A 57 4.47 3.13 -4.78
C VAL A 57 3.30 4.07 -4.95
N ASP A 58 3.45 5.18 -5.66
CA ASP A 58 2.36 6.12 -5.92
C ASP A 58 1.20 5.40 -6.61
N LYS A 59 1.47 4.67 -7.69
CA LYS A 59 0.45 3.89 -8.42
C LYS A 59 -0.21 2.82 -7.55
N ALA A 60 0.56 2.15 -6.69
CA ALA A 60 0.01 1.16 -5.78
C ALA A 60 -0.90 1.79 -4.72
N CYS A 61 -0.50 2.94 -4.16
CA CYS A 61 -1.33 3.69 -3.22
C CYS A 61 -2.64 4.15 -3.88
N GLU A 62 -2.59 4.71 -5.09
CA GLU A 62 -3.79 5.09 -5.85
C GLU A 62 -4.70 3.88 -6.12
N THR A 63 -4.12 2.76 -6.56
CA THR A 63 -4.88 1.52 -6.82
C THR A 63 -5.53 1.00 -5.54
N PHE A 64 -4.79 1.06 -4.42
CA PHE A 64 -5.28 0.62 -3.13
C PHE A 64 -6.42 1.50 -2.62
N LEU A 65 -6.31 2.83 -2.76
CA LEU A 65 -7.39 3.76 -2.38
C LEU A 65 -8.64 3.57 -3.23
N THR A 66 -8.48 3.41 -4.55
CA THR A 66 -9.60 3.29 -5.50
C THR A 66 -10.27 1.92 -5.50
N THR A 67 -9.52 0.85 -5.21
CA THR A 67 -10.02 -0.53 -5.33
C THR A 67 -9.92 -1.30 -4.03
N GLY A 68 -8.77 -1.25 -3.35
CA GLY A 68 -8.50 -1.97 -2.11
C GLY A 68 -9.37 -1.53 -0.95
N VAL A 69 -9.40 -0.23 -0.63
CA VAL A 69 -10.22 0.33 0.46
C VAL A 69 -11.71 0.02 0.29
N PRO A 70 -12.35 0.26 -0.88
CA PRO A 70 -13.73 -0.14 -1.11
C PRO A 70 -13.98 -1.64 -0.93
N GLN A 71 -13.04 -2.49 -1.36
CA GLN A 71 -13.16 -3.93 -1.20
C GLN A 71 -13.07 -4.35 0.28
N LEU A 72 -12.10 -3.81 1.03
CA LEU A 72 -11.96 -4.08 2.46
C LEU A 72 -13.17 -3.60 3.25
N PHE A 73 -13.73 -2.44 2.90
CA PHE A 73 -14.97 -1.93 3.48
C PHE A 73 -16.16 -2.87 3.20
N ARG A 74 -16.32 -3.32 1.94
CA ARG A 74 -17.38 -4.26 1.54
C ARG A 74 -17.29 -5.60 2.28
N LEU A 75 -16.07 -6.04 2.57
CA LEU A 75 -15.80 -7.26 3.34
C LEU A 75 -15.95 -7.06 4.86
N GLY A 76 -16.23 -5.84 5.33
CA GLY A 76 -16.34 -5.52 6.76
C GLY A 76 -15.02 -5.56 7.51
N ILE A 77 -13.88 -5.53 6.80
CA ILE A 77 -12.53 -5.57 7.38
C ILE A 77 -12.16 -4.21 7.98
N ILE A 78 -12.58 -3.12 7.32
CA ILE A 78 -12.39 -1.76 7.80
C ILE A 78 -13.74 -1.04 7.93
N GLY A 79 -13.87 -0.20 8.97
CA GLY A 79 -15.05 0.63 9.19
C GLY A 79 -14.99 2.01 8.50
N LEU A 80 -13.88 2.33 7.84
CA LEU A 80 -13.69 3.59 7.15
C LEU A 80 -14.51 3.57 5.86
N LYS A 81 -15.54 4.42 5.78
CA LYS A 81 -16.32 4.58 4.55
C LYS A 81 -15.43 5.31 3.54
N PRO A 82 -15.13 4.75 2.36
CA PRO A 82 -14.43 5.49 1.31
C PRO A 82 -15.27 6.72 0.95
N THR A 83 -14.66 7.90 1.04
CA THR A 83 -15.28 9.20 0.71
C THR A 83 -15.41 9.41 -0.79
#